data_AF-A0A5C4Y839-F1
#
_entry.id   AF-A0A5C4Y839-F1
#
_cell.length_a   1.000
_cell.length_b   1.000
_cell.length_c   1.000
_cell.angle_alpha   90.00
_cell.angle_beta   90.00
_cell.angle_gamma   90.00
#
_symmetry.space_group_name_H-M   'P 1'
#
loop_
_entity.id
_entity.type
_entity.pdbx_description
1 polymer ?
#
loop_
_entity_poly.entity_id
_entity_poly.type
_entity_poly.pdbx_seq_one_letter_code
_entity_poly.pdbx_strand_id
1 'polypeptide(L)'
;MHGKDTPNAQAGALSRHGLIGTNLIAALHRPALRQGCKVYASDMRVRIQARGTRYDYPDVVLTCEDMADDARDASSPCFIVEVLSQSTQVVDRGQKLSEYTALPSLQGYLMVDTATRAARLYTRQGEGWGEQYVEEAGVLRLPCVDVELTLDDVYEGTSLQPPHTPQPASDPTAPKHGLRPWIASAFVPHIRYFQIGR
;
A
#
# COMPACT_ATOMS: atom_id res chain seq x y z
N MET A 1 -42.52 -25.91 15.71
CA MET A 1 -41.66 -25.78 14.51
C MET A 1 -40.68 -24.66 14.78
N HIS A 2 -39.37 -24.94 14.83
CA HIS A 2 -38.37 -23.88 15.01
C HIS A 2 -38.18 -23.12 13.69
N GLY A 3 -38.42 -21.80 13.74
CA GLY A 3 -38.05 -20.89 12.67
C GLY A 3 -36.52 -20.79 12.61
N LYS A 4 -35.97 -20.87 11.40
CA LYS A 4 -34.53 -20.93 11.15
C LYS A 4 -33.78 -19.76 11.81
N ASP A 5 -32.71 -20.09 12.53
CA ASP A 5 -31.59 -19.17 12.67
C ASP A 5 -31.05 -18.88 11.27
N THR A 6 -31.30 -17.68 10.75
CA THR A 6 -30.50 -17.11 9.67
C THR A 6 -29.38 -16.30 10.31
N PRO A 7 -28.11 -16.76 10.28
CA PRO A 7 -27.01 -15.96 10.80
C PRO A 7 -26.88 -14.71 9.93
N ASN A 8 -27.20 -13.54 10.49
CA ASN A 8 -26.94 -12.28 9.81
C ASN A 8 -25.42 -12.15 9.58
N ALA A 9 -25.03 -11.89 8.33
CA ALA A 9 -23.65 -11.95 7.88
C ALA A 9 -22.79 -10.76 8.36
N GLN A 10 -22.48 -10.70 9.66
CA GLN A 10 -21.56 -9.72 10.25
C GLN A 10 -20.17 -10.28 10.60
N ALA A 11 -19.98 -11.61 10.59
CA ALA A 11 -18.69 -12.24 10.92
C ALA A 11 -17.55 -11.88 9.94
N GLY A 12 -17.87 -11.54 8.68
CA GLY A 12 -16.87 -11.16 7.68
C GLY A 12 -16.20 -9.81 7.92
N ALA A 13 -16.90 -8.87 8.58
CA ALA A 13 -16.45 -7.48 8.73
C ALA A 13 -15.41 -7.27 9.86
N LEU A 14 -15.23 -8.24 10.77
CA LEU A 14 -14.31 -8.10 11.91
C LEU A 14 -12.97 -8.83 11.70
N SER A 15 -12.99 -10.04 11.12
CA SER A 15 -11.76 -10.82 10.93
C SER A 15 -10.97 -10.40 9.69
N ARG A 16 -11.65 -10.22 8.53
CA ARG A 16 -10.99 -9.89 7.26
C ARG A 16 -10.39 -8.48 7.28
N HIS A 17 -11.13 -7.51 7.82
CA HIS A 17 -10.67 -6.13 8.01
C HIS A 17 -9.37 -6.08 8.83
N GLY A 18 -9.38 -6.67 10.03
CA GLY A 18 -8.20 -6.72 10.90
C GLY A 18 -7.01 -7.48 10.30
N LEU A 19 -7.25 -8.55 9.54
CA LEU A 19 -6.17 -9.28 8.86
C LEU A 19 -5.54 -8.45 7.72
N ILE A 20 -6.35 -7.82 6.88
CA ILE A 20 -5.87 -6.89 5.83
C ILE A 20 -5.06 -5.75 6.46
N GLY A 21 -5.57 -5.12 7.54
CA GLY A 21 -4.84 -4.08 8.28
C GLY A 21 -3.50 -4.58 8.85
N THR A 22 -3.48 -5.80 9.39
CA THR A 22 -2.25 -6.43 9.91
C THR A 22 -1.23 -6.70 8.79
N ASN A 23 -1.67 -7.20 7.65
CA ASN A 23 -0.82 -7.47 6.48
C ASN A 23 -0.19 -6.16 5.94
N LEU A 24 -1.00 -5.10 5.83
CA LEU A 24 -0.54 -3.76 5.44
C LEU A 24 0.52 -3.21 6.41
N ILE A 25 0.29 -3.32 7.72
CA ILE A 25 1.26 -2.92 8.74
C ILE A 25 2.54 -3.75 8.64
N ALA A 26 2.44 -5.07 8.45
CA ALA A 26 3.60 -5.95 8.32
C ALA A 26 4.47 -5.59 7.10
N ALA A 27 3.85 -5.35 5.95
CA ALA A 27 4.52 -4.91 4.73
C ALA A 27 5.21 -3.55 4.88
N LEU A 28 4.58 -2.60 5.59
CA LEU A 28 5.08 -1.22 5.74
C LEU A 28 6.10 -1.03 6.88
N HIS A 29 5.98 -1.77 7.98
CA HIS A 29 6.68 -1.47 9.24
C HIS A 29 8.21 -1.51 9.11
N ARG A 30 8.79 -2.58 8.53
CA ARG A 30 10.25 -2.69 8.37
C ARG A 30 10.81 -1.71 7.33
N PRO A 31 10.15 -1.44 6.18
CA PRO A 31 10.53 -0.34 5.29
C PRO A 31 10.48 1.04 5.94
N ALA A 32 9.41 1.37 6.66
CA ALA A 32 9.26 2.66 7.33
C ALA A 32 10.40 2.94 8.32
N LEU A 33 10.72 1.98 9.19
CA LEU A 33 11.83 2.12 10.14
C LEU A 33 13.18 2.34 9.47
N ARG A 34 13.42 1.80 8.26
CA ARG A 34 14.66 2.04 7.50
C ARG A 34 14.73 3.46 6.92
N GLN A 35 13.59 4.14 6.75
CA GLN A 35 13.50 5.52 6.27
C GLN A 35 13.32 6.54 7.42
N GLY A 36 13.37 6.09 8.68
CA GLY A 36 13.12 6.95 9.85
C GLY A 36 11.63 7.24 10.10
N CYS A 37 10.73 6.56 9.41
CA CYS A 37 9.28 6.71 9.54
C CYS A 37 8.69 5.65 10.49
N LYS A 38 7.52 5.94 11.05
CA LYS A 38 6.74 5.06 11.93
C LYS A 38 5.42 4.69 11.26
N VAL A 39 4.92 3.49 11.55
CA VAL A 39 3.61 2.98 11.09
C VAL A 39 2.77 2.68 12.32
N TYR A 40 1.53 3.15 12.31
CA TYR A 40 0.56 2.99 13.39
C TYR A 40 -0.73 2.36 12.87
N ALA A 41 -1.44 1.69 13.78
CA ALA A 41 -2.77 1.12 13.53
C ALA A 41 -3.87 2.16 13.83
N SER A 42 -5.12 1.70 13.86
CA SER A 42 -6.34 2.50 14.09
C SER A 42 -6.48 3.14 15.48
N ASP A 43 -5.50 3.00 16.37
CA ASP A 43 -5.41 3.71 17.65
C ASP A 43 -4.72 5.09 17.52
N MET A 44 -3.96 5.33 16.45
CA MET A 44 -3.35 6.63 16.17
C MET A 44 -4.25 7.50 15.29
N ARG A 45 -4.66 8.65 15.83
CA ARG A 45 -5.48 9.62 15.09
C ARG A 45 -4.64 10.57 14.23
N VAL A 46 -5.18 10.99 13.09
CA VAL A 46 -4.60 12.04 12.23
C VAL A 46 -5.25 13.38 12.55
N ARG A 47 -4.44 14.44 12.71
CA ARG A 47 -4.93 15.82 12.77
C ARG A 47 -5.26 16.33 11.37
N ILE A 48 -6.51 16.72 11.14
CA ILE A 48 -6.95 17.37 9.89
C ILE A 48 -7.27 18.83 10.19
N GLN A 49 -6.68 19.75 9.42
CA GLN A 49 -6.83 21.21 9.61
C GLN A 49 -7.67 21.92 8.53
N ALA A 50 -8.11 21.19 7.49
CA ALA A 50 -8.71 21.77 6.28
C ALA A 50 -9.95 22.66 6.52
N ARG A 51 -10.71 22.44 7.61
CA ARG A 51 -11.90 23.24 8.00
C ARG A 51 -11.99 23.40 9.53
N GLY A 52 -10.88 23.78 10.14
CA GLY A 52 -10.69 23.75 11.61
C GLY A 52 -10.11 22.41 12.07
N THR A 53 -9.64 22.36 13.32
CA THR A 53 -8.97 21.18 13.88
C THR A 53 -9.97 20.08 14.20
N ARG A 54 -9.93 18.99 13.42
CA ARG A 54 -10.58 17.72 13.75
C ARG A 54 -9.53 16.60 13.81
N TYR A 55 -9.96 15.46 14.32
CA TYR A 55 -9.18 14.23 14.32
C TYR A 55 -9.98 13.10 13.68
N ASP A 56 -9.30 12.24 12.95
CA ASP A 56 -9.87 11.02 12.35
C ASP A 56 -8.97 9.83 12.70
N TYR A 57 -9.50 8.60 12.62
CA TYR A 57 -8.78 7.36 12.98
C TYR A 57 -8.74 6.44 11.75
N PRO A 58 -7.74 6.59 10.85
CA PRO A 58 -7.58 5.69 9.71
C PRO A 58 -7.08 4.32 10.16
N ASP A 59 -7.33 3.28 9.36
CA ASP A 59 -6.91 1.91 9.70
C ASP A 59 -5.39 1.72 9.77
N VAL A 60 -4.64 2.43 8.92
CA VAL A 60 -3.17 2.48 8.98
C VAL A 60 -2.68 3.90 8.70
N VAL A 61 -1.76 4.38 9.53
CA VAL A 61 -1.11 5.69 9.38
C VAL A 61 0.40 5.52 9.29
N LEU A 62 1.02 6.09 8.26
CA LEU A 62 2.47 6.17 8.11
C LEU A 62 2.91 7.63 8.14
N THR A 63 3.82 7.94 9.05
CA THR A 63 4.36 9.29 9.26
C THR A 63 5.87 9.26 9.46
N CYS A 64 6.55 10.30 9.00
CA CYS A 64 7.98 10.51 9.21
C CYS A 64 8.24 11.73 10.13
N GLU A 65 7.20 12.15 10.85
CA GLU A 65 7.25 13.13 11.93
C GLU A 65 8.01 12.55 13.13
N ASP A 66 8.89 13.34 13.75
CA ASP A 66 9.60 12.96 14.97
C ASP A 66 8.65 13.04 16.18
N MET A 67 7.82 12.01 16.31
CA MET A 67 6.81 11.89 17.35
C MET A 67 7.41 11.30 18.63
N ALA A 68 7.19 11.97 19.77
CA ALA A 68 7.42 11.43 21.10
C ALA A 68 6.58 10.17 21.36
N ASP A 69 7.04 9.30 22.27
CA ASP A 69 6.40 8.00 22.53
C ASP A 69 5.01 8.12 23.18
N ASP A 70 4.68 9.26 23.79
CA ASP A 70 3.36 9.57 24.37
C ASP A 70 2.45 10.42 23.46
N ALA A 71 2.91 10.72 22.23
CA ALA A 71 2.16 11.50 21.25
C ALA A 71 0.81 10.85 20.94
N ARG A 72 -0.23 11.69 20.81
CA ARG A 72 -1.63 11.26 20.68
C ARG A 72 -2.21 11.46 19.29
N ASP A 73 -1.45 12.00 18.36
CA ASP A 73 -1.84 12.24 16.98
C ASP A 73 -0.63 12.45 16.07
N ALA A 74 -0.78 12.08 14.81
CA ALA A 74 0.12 12.50 13.74
C ALA A 74 -0.38 13.83 13.13
N SER A 75 0.50 14.82 13.02
CA SER A 75 0.24 16.10 12.35
C SER A 75 0.58 16.04 10.86
N SER A 76 1.59 15.27 10.50
CA SER A 76 2.19 15.22 9.17
C SER A 76 2.21 13.79 8.57
N PRO A 77 1.06 13.10 8.44
CA PRO A 77 1.02 11.78 7.82
C PRO A 77 1.50 11.87 6.37
N CYS A 78 2.36 10.94 5.99
CA CYS A 78 2.89 10.85 4.62
C CYS A 78 2.05 9.86 3.79
N PHE A 79 1.55 8.80 4.41
CA PHE A 79 0.67 7.82 3.75
C PHE A 79 -0.43 7.34 4.72
N ILE A 80 -1.65 7.17 4.20
CA ILE A 80 -2.84 6.74 4.96
C ILE A 80 -3.51 5.57 4.23
N VAL A 81 -4.02 4.59 4.98
CA VAL A 81 -4.84 3.49 4.45
C VAL A 81 -6.19 3.43 5.17
N GLU A 82 -7.25 3.19 4.40
CA GLU A 82 -8.59 2.86 4.89
C GLU A 82 -9.00 1.49 4.30
N VAL A 83 -9.42 0.56 5.15
CA VAL A 83 -9.83 -0.79 4.77
C VAL A 83 -11.36 -0.80 4.73
N LEU A 84 -11.89 -0.61 3.52
CA LEU A 84 -13.31 -0.31 3.28
C LEU A 84 -14.22 -1.46 3.71
N SER A 85 -14.96 -1.24 4.79
CA SER A 85 -16.13 -2.04 5.13
C SER A 85 -17.33 -1.61 4.28
N GLN A 86 -18.32 -2.49 4.11
CA GLN A 86 -19.59 -2.16 3.45
C GLN A 86 -20.31 -0.95 4.08
N SER A 87 -20.04 -0.66 5.36
CA SER A 87 -20.57 0.49 6.11
C SER A 87 -19.81 1.81 5.91
N THR A 88 -18.51 1.79 5.59
CA THR A 88 -17.67 3.01 5.55
C THR A 88 -17.37 3.50 4.14
N GLN A 89 -17.47 2.61 3.14
CA GLN A 89 -17.18 2.84 1.72
C GLN A 89 -17.74 4.15 1.12
N VAL A 90 -18.91 4.64 1.56
CA VAL A 90 -19.51 5.90 1.07
C VAL A 90 -18.80 7.13 1.63
N VAL A 91 -18.41 7.11 2.91
CA VAL A 91 -17.73 8.23 3.58
C VAL A 91 -16.27 8.31 3.14
N ASP A 92 -15.60 7.16 3.08
CA ASP A 92 -14.18 7.05 2.76
C ASP A 92 -13.87 7.48 1.31
N ARG A 93 -14.73 7.11 0.35
CA ARG A 93 -14.62 7.47 -1.07
C ARG A 93 -15.03 8.92 -1.39
N GLY A 94 -15.73 9.60 -0.47
CA GLY A 94 -16.24 10.96 -0.68
C GLY A 94 -15.53 11.97 0.19
N GLN A 95 -15.93 12.05 1.46
CA GLN A 95 -15.49 13.10 2.37
C GLN A 95 -14.02 12.94 2.78
N LYS A 96 -13.62 11.75 3.25
CA LYS A 96 -12.23 11.53 3.70
C LYS A 96 -11.22 11.71 2.58
N LEU A 97 -11.51 11.22 1.38
CA LEU A 97 -10.67 11.46 0.19
C LEU A 97 -10.37 12.96 0.01
N SER A 98 -11.40 13.82 0.06
CA SER A 98 -11.24 15.27 -0.10
C SER A 98 -10.44 15.91 1.05
N GLU A 99 -10.62 15.42 2.27
CA GLU A 99 -9.99 15.96 3.48
C GLU A 99 -8.53 15.53 3.64
N TYR A 100 -8.21 14.27 3.35
CA TYR A 100 -6.86 13.73 3.38
C TYR A 100 -6.00 14.27 2.22
N THR A 101 -6.54 14.34 1.00
CA THR A 101 -5.76 14.87 -0.16
C THR A 101 -5.41 16.35 -0.05
N ALA A 102 -6.13 17.09 0.82
CA ALA A 102 -5.83 18.46 1.19
C ALA A 102 -4.70 18.60 2.25
N LEU A 103 -4.26 17.52 2.90
CA LEU A 103 -3.14 17.55 3.85
C LEU A 103 -1.81 17.75 3.11
N PRO A 104 -1.01 18.81 3.40
CA PRO A 104 0.21 19.09 2.64
C PRO A 104 1.28 17.99 2.72
N SER A 105 1.37 17.29 3.85
CA SER A 105 2.32 16.20 4.05
C SER A 105 2.00 14.94 3.24
N LEU A 106 0.71 14.69 2.95
CA LEU A 106 0.25 13.41 2.43
C LEU A 106 0.71 13.22 0.98
N GLN A 107 1.45 12.14 0.74
CA GLN A 107 1.94 11.73 -0.58
C GLN A 107 1.13 10.57 -1.17
N GLY A 108 0.44 9.79 -0.34
CA GLY A 108 -0.46 8.73 -0.83
C GLY A 108 -1.63 8.43 0.09
N TYR A 109 -2.72 7.98 -0.50
CA TYR A 109 -3.93 7.51 0.18
C TYR A 109 -4.43 6.23 -0.48
N LEU A 110 -4.47 5.14 0.27
CA LEU A 110 -4.88 3.82 -0.21
C LEU A 110 -6.24 3.44 0.38
N MET A 111 -7.15 2.98 -0.47
CA MET A 111 -8.38 2.33 -0.05
C MET A 111 -8.36 0.86 -0.49
N VAL A 112 -8.54 -0.06 0.43
CA VAL A 112 -8.58 -1.51 0.16
C VAL A 112 -10.00 -2.02 0.39
N ASP A 113 -10.58 -2.72 -0.58
CA ASP A 113 -11.95 -3.24 -0.46
C ASP A 113 -11.97 -4.54 0.37
N THR A 114 -12.89 -4.68 1.31
CA THR A 114 -13.04 -5.95 2.07
C THR A 114 -13.97 -6.94 1.39
N ALA A 115 -14.82 -6.51 0.45
CA ALA A 115 -15.79 -7.37 -0.23
C ALA A 115 -15.21 -8.00 -1.50
N THR A 116 -14.47 -7.23 -2.31
CA THR A 116 -13.75 -7.70 -3.51
C THR A 116 -12.24 -7.64 -3.32
N ARG A 117 -11.47 -8.33 -4.17
CA ARG A 117 -10.00 -8.31 -4.13
C ARG A 117 -9.45 -7.12 -4.92
N ALA A 118 -9.75 -5.91 -4.44
CA ALA A 118 -9.48 -4.66 -5.16
C ALA A 118 -8.94 -3.55 -4.25
N ALA A 119 -8.04 -2.73 -4.79
CA ALA A 119 -7.49 -1.58 -4.09
C ALA A 119 -7.33 -0.37 -5.01
N ARG A 120 -7.42 0.82 -4.42
CA ARG A 120 -7.27 2.12 -5.10
C ARG A 120 -6.25 2.98 -4.37
N LEU A 121 -5.16 3.30 -5.05
CA LEU A 121 -4.11 4.18 -4.57
C LEU A 121 -4.22 5.55 -5.24
N TYR A 122 -4.37 6.60 -4.44
CA TYR A 122 -4.09 7.97 -4.85
C TYR A 122 -2.65 8.32 -4.49
N THR A 123 -1.90 8.91 -5.42
CA THR A 123 -0.52 9.39 -5.20
C THR A 123 -0.38 10.84 -5.62
N ARG A 124 0.27 11.68 -4.81
CA ARG A 124 0.50 13.09 -5.13
C ARG A 124 1.42 13.23 -6.34
N GLN A 125 1.05 14.12 -7.26
CA GLN A 125 1.78 14.40 -8.50
C GLN A 125 1.83 15.92 -8.71
N GLY A 126 2.81 16.56 -8.07
CA GLY A 126 2.88 18.03 -7.96
C GLY A 126 1.66 18.58 -7.21
N GLU A 127 0.97 19.54 -7.84
CA GLU A 127 -0.28 20.12 -7.31
C GLU A 127 -1.49 19.17 -7.43
N GLY A 128 -1.37 18.07 -8.18
CA GLY A 128 -2.45 17.12 -8.45
C GLY A 128 -2.29 15.78 -7.75
N TRP A 129 -3.21 14.86 -8.07
CA TRP A 129 -3.23 13.49 -7.60
C TRP A 129 -3.48 12.54 -8.78
N GLY A 130 -2.64 11.51 -8.92
CA GLY A 130 -2.88 10.39 -9.82
C GLY A 130 -3.63 9.27 -9.08
N GLU A 131 -4.49 8.55 -9.79
CA GLU A 131 -5.21 7.36 -9.29
C GLU A 131 -4.69 6.09 -9.99
N GLN A 132 -4.42 5.05 -9.21
CA GLN A 132 -4.21 3.67 -9.69
C GLN A 132 -5.26 2.77 -9.04
N TYR A 133 -6.00 2.02 -9.86
CA TYR A 133 -6.92 0.96 -9.42
C TYR A 133 -6.39 -0.40 -9.86
N VAL A 134 -6.47 -1.39 -8.96
CA VAL A 134 -6.07 -2.79 -9.20
C VAL A 134 -7.12 -3.73 -8.63
N GLU A 135 -7.39 -4.83 -9.33
CA GLU A 135 -8.43 -5.81 -9.00
C GLU A 135 -8.02 -7.19 -9.54
N GLU A 136 -8.29 -8.26 -8.78
CA GLU A 136 -7.88 -9.67 -9.02
C GLU A 136 -6.37 -9.95 -9.11
N ALA A 137 -5.54 -8.99 -9.55
CA ALA A 137 -4.09 -8.98 -9.43
C ALA A 137 -3.56 -7.55 -9.59
N GLY A 138 -2.37 -7.27 -9.05
CA GLY A 138 -1.73 -5.97 -9.25
C GLY A 138 -0.63 -5.68 -8.23
N VAL A 139 0.17 -4.67 -8.56
CA VAL A 139 1.24 -4.13 -7.72
C VAL A 139 1.02 -2.63 -7.56
N LEU A 140 1.07 -2.16 -6.32
CA LEU A 140 0.98 -0.75 -5.94
C LEU A 140 2.34 -0.30 -5.42
N ARG A 141 2.89 0.78 -5.97
CA ARG A 141 4.14 1.37 -5.46
C ARG A 141 3.80 2.43 -4.43
N LEU A 142 4.03 2.13 -3.16
CA LEU A 142 3.64 2.98 -2.04
C LEU A 142 4.64 4.13 -1.85
N PRO A 143 4.18 5.39 -1.85
CA PRO A 143 5.05 6.54 -1.59
C PRO A 143 5.58 6.53 -0.15
N CYS A 144 6.47 7.47 0.18
CA CYS A 144 7.14 7.62 1.48
C CYS A 144 8.14 6.51 1.86
N VAL A 145 7.90 5.26 1.47
CA VAL A 145 8.78 4.12 1.79
C VAL A 145 9.28 3.33 0.58
N ASP A 146 8.81 3.67 -0.62
CA ASP A 146 9.21 3.07 -1.90
C ASP A 146 9.06 1.53 -1.93
N VAL A 147 7.91 1.06 -1.45
CA VAL A 147 7.57 -0.38 -1.32
C VAL A 147 6.63 -0.78 -2.44
N GLU A 148 6.92 -1.88 -3.11
CA GLU A 148 5.94 -2.57 -3.94
C GLU A 148 5.07 -3.46 -3.05
N LEU A 149 3.76 -3.22 -3.09
CA LEU A 149 2.72 -3.97 -2.37
C LEU A 149 1.86 -4.70 -3.40
N THR A 150 1.85 -6.03 -3.37
CA THR A 150 0.97 -6.83 -4.23
C THR A 150 -0.38 -7.04 -3.56
N LEU A 151 -1.41 -7.33 -4.36
CA LEU A 151 -2.68 -7.79 -3.79
C LEU A 151 -2.60 -9.18 -3.16
N ASP A 152 -1.55 -9.97 -3.39
CA ASP A 152 -1.35 -11.23 -2.63
C ASP A 152 -0.89 -10.94 -1.21
N ASP A 153 0.02 -9.97 -1.01
CA ASP A 153 0.43 -9.50 0.32
C ASP A 153 -0.76 -8.94 1.11
N VAL A 154 -1.59 -8.10 0.46
CA VAL A 154 -2.76 -7.46 1.10
C VAL A 154 -3.77 -8.49 1.60
N TYR A 155 -4.10 -9.47 0.77
CA TYR A 155 -5.17 -10.43 1.03
C TYR A 155 -4.67 -11.79 1.56
N GLU A 156 -3.39 -11.92 1.93
CA GLU A 156 -2.81 -13.15 2.48
C GLU A 156 -3.62 -13.66 3.69
N GLY A 157 -3.90 -14.96 3.71
CA GLY A 157 -4.68 -15.63 4.76
C GLY A 157 -6.18 -15.31 4.75
N THR A 158 -6.65 -14.39 3.90
CA THR A 158 -8.08 -14.11 3.74
C THR A 158 -8.73 -15.11 2.78
N SER A 159 -10.06 -15.25 2.86
CA SER A 159 -10.83 -16.00 1.86
C SER A 159 -10.95 -15.30 0.50
N LEU A 160 -10.25 -14.20 0.27
CA LEU A 160 -10.10 -13.56 -1.04
C LEU A 160 -8.74 -13.88 -1.69
N GLN A 161 -7.81 -14.54 -0.99
CA GLN A 161 -6.55 -14.97 -1.60
C GLN A 161 -6.84 -15.98 -2.73
N PRO A 162 -6.22 -15.83 -3.92
CA PRO A 162 -6.34 -16.82 -4.98
C PRO A 162 -5.88 -18.20 -4.47
N PRO A 163 -6.42 -19.31 -5.00
CA PRO A 163 -5.93 -20.64 -4.66
C PRO A 163 -4.42 -20.70 -4.94
N HIS A 164 -3.62 -20.99 -3.90
CA HIS A 164 -2.17 -21.13 -4.03
C HIS A 164 -1.87 -22.21 -5.07
N THR A 165 -1.58 -21.80 -6.30
CA THR A 165 -1.07 -22.70 -7.33
C THR A 165 0.32 -23.10 -6.87
N PRO A 166 0.58 -24.38 -6.54
CA PRO A 166 1.92 -24.78 -6.13
C PRO A 166 2.88 -24.39 -7.25
N GLN A 167 3.87 -23.54 -6.95
CA GLN A 167 4.99 -23.38 -7.87
C GLN A 167 5.53 -24.80 -8.12
N PRO A 168 5.71 -25.22 -9.39
CA PRO A 168 6.34 -26.50 -9.67
C PRO A 168 7.67 -26.51 -8.91
N ALA A 169 7.88 -27.54 -8.09
CA ALA A 169 9.04 -27.61 -7.21
C ALA A 169 10.29 -27.30 -8.02
N SER A 170 11.07 -26.30 -7.58
CA SER A 170 12.28 -25.88 -8.27
C SER A 170 13.13 -27.11 -8.53
N ASP A 171 13.33 -27.46 -9.81
CA ASP A 171 13.93 -28.73 -10.20
C ASP A 171 15.25 -28.91 -9.43
N PRO A 172 15.39 -29.95 -8.57
CA PRO A 172 16.59 -30.13 -7.76
C PRO A 172 17.84 -30.42 -8.62
N THR A 173 17.67 -30.68 -9.92
CA THR A 173 18.76 -30.82 -10.90
C THR A 173 19.10 -29.53 -11.66
N ALA A 174 18.32 -28.44 -11.48
CA ALA A 174 18.64 -27.15 -12.08
C ALA A 174 20.01 -26.65 -11.55
N PRO A 175 20.99 -26.35 -12.44
CA PRO A 175 22.30 -25.91 -12.00
C PRO A 175 22.15 -24.57 -11.27
N LYS A 176 22.58 -24.53 -10.00
CA LYS A 176 22.76 -23.28 -9.25
C LYS A 176 23.80 -22.44 -10.00
N HIS A 177 23.34 -21.54 -10.86
CA HIS A 177 24.23 -20.71 -11.67
C HIS A 177 25.15 -19.90 -10.75
N GLY A 178 26.43 -20.31 -10.74
CA GLY A 178 27.47 -19.65 -9.97
C GLY A 178 27.63 -18.20 -10.41
N LEU A 179 28.25 -17.41 -9.52
CA LEU A 179 28.51 -15.99 -9.72
C LEU A 179 29.05 -15.72 -11.13
N ARG A 180 28.36 -14.88 -11.91
CA ARG A 180 28.92 -14.34 -13.14
C ARG A 180 30.01 -13.34 -12.73
N PRO A 181 31.29 -13.56 -13.03
CA PRO A 181 32.32 -12.58 -12.72
C PRO A 181 32.12 -11.33 -13.58
N TRP A 182 32.33 -10.16 -12.98
CA TRP A 182 32.32 -8.89 -13.70
C TRP A 182 33.57 -8.81 -14.57
N ILE A 183 33.45 -9.14 -15.86
CA ILE A 183 34.49 -8.85 -16.84
C ILE A 183 34.35 -7.38 -17.23
N ALA A 184 35.22 -6.54 -16.67
CA ALA A 184 35.45 -5.21 -17.20
C ALA A 184 36.04 -5.33 -18.62
N SER A 185 35.42 -4.67 -19.59
CA SER A 185 35.98 -4.49 -20.92
C SER A 185 36.07 -2.99 -21.20
N ALA A 186 37.29 -2.51 -21.44
CA ALA A 186 37.60 -1.10 -21.58
C ALA A 186 38.37 -0.86 -22.89
N PHE A 187 38.11 0.29 -23.54
CA PHE A 187 38.81 0.80 -24.73
C PHE A 187 38.65 -0.03 -26.04
N VAL A 188 38.72 0.52 -27.26
CA VAL A 188 39.18 1.82 -27.80
C VAL A 188 38.22 2.30 -28.91
N PRO A 189 38.01 3.61 -29.14
CA PRO A 189 37.27 4.13 -30.30
C PRO A 189 38.17 4.56 -31.48
N HIS A 190 37.83 4.17 -32.73
CA HIS A 190 37.90 5.00 -33.95
C HIS A 190 37.65 4.18 -35.23
N ILE A 191 36.94 4.76 -36.21
CA ILE A 191 37.40 4.99 -37.60
C ILE A 191 36.35 5.83 -38.35
N ARG A 192 36.81 6.72 -39.24
CA ARG A 192 35.99 7.64 -40.05
C ARG A 192 35.81 7.14 -41.50
N TYR A 193 34.67 7.47 -42.11
CA TYR A 193 34.48 7.79 -43.53
C TYR A 193 33.36 8.88 -43.54
N PHE A 194 33.47 10.13 -43.97
CA PHE A 194 33.98 10.77 -45.21
C PHE A 194 33.14 10.49 -46.49
N GLN A 195 32.29 11.47 -46.84
CA GLN A 195 31.94 12.00 -48.20
C GLN A 195 31.19 11.08 -49.22
N ILE A 196 30.48 11.56 -50.26
CA ILE A 196 30.19 12.94 -50.78
C ILE A 196 28.83 13.03 -51.55
N GLY A 197 28.22 14.22 -51.61
CA GLY A 197 27.32 14.67 -52.69
C GLY A 197 25.81 14.44 -52.54
N ARG A 198 24.91 15.30 -53.06
CA ARG A 198 25.07 16.55 -53.84
C ARG A 198 24.19 17.66 -53.27
#